data_AF-A0A7Y5K0M2-F1
#
_entry.id   AF-A0A7Y5K0M2-F1
#
_cell.length_a   1.000
_cell.length_b   1.000
_cell.length_c   1.000
_cell.angle_alpha   90.00
_cell.angle_beta   90.00
_cell.angle_gamma   90.00
#
_symmetry.space_group_name_H-M   'P 1'
#
loop_
_entity.id
_entity.type
_entity.pdbx_description
1 polymer ?
#
loop_
_entity_poly.entity_id
_entity_poly.type
_entity_poly.pdbx_seq_one_letter_code
_entity_poly.pdbx_strand_id
1 'polypeptide(L)'
;MLELSRADVARHASARSLRWIEDPSNESRAFFRNRVRHEILPALRAARPGLDEELLDIARRAAVLRGELARVVDTMPIRREEGALVVAAAALADYDPEELRLLWSELASRAGVVLDARGTAGLARFTKKAGAGDRMQLSGGVEVLRRREAIVIGAKVAADESIAPRLLPAGGTLAWGSWRFRASPPSDAGADARSPWWIALRGGETLHVRGWRPGDRMHGAGDRAPRRVKRFLRDAGIVGPERIGWPVVVAGEQVMWIPGVRRSDAATVRSGRPEVVYQCERIDPSGES
;
A
#
# COMPACT_ATOMS: atom_id res chain seq x y z
N MET A 1 1.68 -14.68 30.70
CA MET A 1 0.65 -15.62 31.22
C MET A 1 0.37 -16.75 30.22
N LEU A 2 1.40 -17.26 29.51
CA LEU A 2 1.25 -18.26 28.45
C LEU A 2 1.34 -19.71 28.95
N GLU A 3 1.76 -19.90 30.21
CA GLU A 3 1.96 -21.23 30.85
C GLU A 3 0.85 -21.59 31.85
N LEU A 4 -0.07 -20.67 32.12
CA LEU A 4 -1.15 -20.87 33.10
C LEU A 4 -2.43 -21.19 32.34
N SER A 5 -3.07 -22.32 32.69
CA SER A 5 -4.39 -22.64 32.15
C SER A 5 -5.43 -21.66 32.69
N ARG A 6 -6.57 -21.53 32.00
CA ARG A 6 -7.69 -20.72 32.50
C ARG A 6 -8.17 -21.20 33.89
N ALA A 7 -8.04 -22.50 34.17
CA ALA A 7 -8.37 -23.07 35.47
C ALA A 7 -7.40 -22.60 36.56
N ASP A 8 -6.11 -22.45 36.25
CA ASP A 8 -5.10 -21.94 37.19
C ASP A 8 -5.36 -20.47 37.53
N VAL A 9 -5.72 -19.68 36.51
CA VAL A 9 -6.07 -18.26 36.69
C VAL A 9 -7.36 -18.10 37.50
N ALA A 10 -8.39 -18.91 37.22
CA ALA A 10 -9.65 -18.88 37.96
C ALA A 10 -9.45 -19.31 39.42
N ARG A 11 -8.69 -20.38 39.66
CA ARG A 11 -8.34 -20.84 41.00
C ARG A 11 -7.56 -19.79 41.78
N HIS A 12 -6.61 -19.12 41.14
CA HIS A 12 -5.84 -18.03 41.74
C HIS A 12 -6.70 -16.79 42.06
N ALA A 13 -7.63 -16.44 41.16
CA ALA A 13 -8.56 -15.34 41.36
C ALA A 13 -9.55 -15.62 42.51
N SER A 14 -10.08 -16.84 42.59
CA SER A 14 -10.93 -17.30 43.69
C SER A 14 -10.19 -17.35 45.02
N ALA A 15 -8.94 -17.84 45.04
CA ALA A 15 -8.10 -17.86 46.24
C ALA A 15 -7.79 -16.46 46.79
N ARG A 16 -7.88 -15.41 45.95
CA ARG A 16 -7.67 -14.01 46.32
C ARG A 16 -8.96 -13.20 46.40
N SER A 17 -10.12 -13.86 46.31
CA SER A 17 -11.45 -13.24 46.35
C SER A 17 -11.60 -12.04 45.38
N LEU A 18 -10.94 -12.11 44.23
CA LEU A 18 -11.01 -11.06 43.22
C LEU A 18 -12.38 -11.12 42.53
N ARG A 19 -13.05 -9.97 42.41
CA ARG A 19 -14.26 -9.84 41.57
C ARG A 19 -13.84 -9.45 40.16
N TRP A 20 -14.26 -10.23 39.17
CA TRP A 20 -14.08 -9.90 37.75
C TRP A 20 -15.44 -9.73 37.07
N ILE A 21 -15.46 -8.91 36.02
CA ILE A 21 -16.63 -8.70 35.17
C ILE A 21 -16.50 -9.64 33.97
N GLU A 22 -17.48 -10.53 33.78
CA GLU A 22 -17.58 -11.33 32.56
C GLU A 22 -18.28 -10.50 31.49
N ASP A 23 -17.52 -10.05 30.48
CA ASP A 23 -18.07 -9.31 29.34
C ASP A 23 -19.01 -10.24 28.53
N PRO A 24 -20.30 -9.87 28.34
CA PRO A 24 -21.28 -10.65 27.58
C PRO A 24 -20.85 -10.97 26.14
N SER A 25 -19.97 -10.15 25.54
CA SER A 25 -19.40 -10.41 24.21
C SER A 25 -18.53 -11.67 24.16
N ASN A 26 -18.08 -12.19 25.31
CA ASN A 26 -17.33 -13.46 25.39
C ASN A 26 -18.16 -14.70 25.09
N GLU A 27 -19.49 -14.60 25.15
CA GLU A 27 -20.43 -15.68 24.83
C GLU A 27 -20.93 -15.61 23.37
N SER A 28 -20.75 -14.47 22.71
CA SER A 28 -21.21 -14.26 21.34
C SER A 28 -20.46 -15.16 20.35
N ARG A 29 -21.19 -16.01 19.62
CA ARG A 29 -20.65 -16.90 18.57
C ARG A 29 -20.45 -16.19 17.22
N ALA A 30 -20.76 -14.90 17.11
CA ALA A 30 -20.58 -14.14 15.87
C ALA A 30 -19.09 -13.99 15.49
N PHE A 31 -18.19 -13.99 16.48
CA PHE A 31 -16.75 -13.88 16.27
C PHE A 31 -16.09 -15.25 16.13
N PHE A 32 -15.25 -15.42 15.11
CA PHE A 32 -14.55 -16.68 14.85
C PHE A 32 -13.77 -17.19 16.08
N ARG A 33 -13.10 -16.29 16.81
CA ARG A 33 -12.37 -16.64 18.05
C ARG A 33 -13.27 -17.30 19.11
N ASN A 34 -14.51 -16.82 19.27
CA ASN A 34 -15.44 -17.36 20.25
C ASN A 34 -15.99 -18.72 19.80
N ARG A 35 -16.23 -18.91 18.51
CA ARG A 35 -16.55 -20.24 17.93
C ARG A 35 -15.42 -21.24 18.12
N VAL A 36 -14.17 -20.82 17.89
CA VAL A 36 -13.01 -21.69 18.16
C VAL A 36 -12.99 -22.13 19.62
N ARG A 37 -13.24 -21.20 20.56
CA ARG A 37 -13.24 -21.50 22.00
C ARG A 37 -14.39 -22.42 22.43
N HIS A 38 -15.61 -22.16 21.96
CA HIS A 38 -16.83 -22.77 22.50
C HIS A 38 -17.30 -24.00 21.72
N GLU A 39 -16.89 -24.15 20.45
CA GLU A 39 -17.35 -25.24 19.58
C GLU A 39 -16.18 -26.12 19.13
N ILE A 40 -15.17 -25.52 18.50
CA ILE A 40 -14.12 -26.28 17.80
C ILE A 40 -13.15 -26.93 18.79
N LEU A 41 -12.58 -26.16 19.73
CA LEU A 41 -11.61 -26.70 20.69
C LEU A 41 -12.19 -27.80 21.59
N PRO A 42 -13.42 -27.66 22.16
CA PRO A 42 -14.03 -28.74 22.92
C PRO A 42 -14.22 -30.03 22.10
N ALA A 43 -14.69 -29.91 20.85
CA ALA A 43 -14.86 -31.07 19.97
C ALA A 43 -13.53 -31.76 19.66
N LEU A 44 -12.47 -30.98 19.39
CA LEU A 44 -11.13 -31.54 19.14
C LEU A 44 -10.54 -32.22 20.38
N ARG A 45 -10.73 -31.65 21.58
CA ARG A 45 -10.30 -32.25 22.85
C ARG A 45 -11.02 -33.56 23.16
N ALA A 46 -12.32 -33.62 22.87
CA ALA A 46 -13.10 -34.85 23.04
C ALA A 46 -12.62 -35.97 22.10
N ALA A 47 -12.25 -35.62 20.87
CA ALA A 47 -11.73 -36.58 19.90
C ALA A 47 -10.29 -37.04 20.19
N ARG A 48 -9.45 -36.18 20.80
CA ARG A 48 -8.04 -36.47 21.10
C ARG A 48 -7.63 -36.00 22.50
N PRO A 49 -7.67 -36.89 23.51
CA PRO A 49 -7.08 -36.63 24.82
C PRO A 49 -5.59 -36.30 24.67
N GLY A 50 -5.12 -35.22 25.31
CA GLY A 50 -3.73 -34.73 25.20
C GLY A 50 -3.49 -33.65 24.14
N LEU A 51 -4.50 -33.27 23.34
CA LEU A 51 -4.37 -32.25 22.29
C LEU A 51 -3.75 -30.93 22.79
N ASP A 52 -4.12 -30.47 23.99
CA ASP A 52 -3.60 -29.22 24.53
C ASP A 52 -2.08 -29.27 24.75
N GLU A 53 -1.54 -30.40 25.22
CA GLU A 53 -0.11 -30.60 25.43
C GLU A 53 0.64 -30.65 24.10
N GLU A 54 0.08 -31.32 23.09
CA GLU A 54 0.65 -31.36 21.74
C GLU A 54 0.67 -29.98 21.08
N LEU A 55 -0.42 -29.21 21.19
CA LEU A 55 -0.48 -27.84 20.67
C LEU A 55 0.54 -26.94 21.38
N LEU A 56 0.71 -27.11 22.69
CA LEU A 56 1.73 -26.38 23.46
C LEU A 56 3.16 -26.78 23.05
N ASP A 57 3.41 -28.06 22.75
CA ASP A 57 4.72 -28.52 22.25
C ASP A 57 5.02 -27.93 20.86
N ILE A 58 4.05 -27.98 19.94
CA ILE A 58 4.17 -27.35 18.62
C ILE A 58 4.44 -25.85 18.75
N ALA A 59 3.71 -25.16 19.63
CA ALA A 59 3.92 -23.73 19.88
C ALA A 59 5.32 -23.44 20.45
N ARG A 60 5.81 -24.26 21.39
CA ARG A 60 7.16 -24.15 21.96
C ARG A 60 8.23 -24.35 20.89
N ARG A 61 8.14 -25.40 20.07
CA ARG A 61 9.08 -25.65 18.96
C ARG A 61 9.08 -24.51 17.94
N ALA A 62 7.90 -24.00 17.58
CA ALA A 62 7.78 -22.85 16.69
C ALA A 62 8.42 -21.58 17.27
N ALA A 63 8.31 -21.36 18.59
CA ALA A 63 8.97 -20.24 19.26
C ALA A 63 10.51 -20.38 19.25
N VAL A 64 11.04 -21.59 19.47
CA VAL A 64 12.48 -21.86 19.35
C VAL A 64 12.97 -21.59 17.93
N LEU A 65 12.29 -22.14 16.91
CA LEU A 65 12.63 -21.91 15.50
C LEU A 65 12.60 -20.42 15.12
N ARG A 66 11.63 -19.66 15.64
CA ARG A 66 11.58 -18.21 15.45
C ARG A 66 12.77 -17.51 16.09
N GLY A 67 13.21 -17.96 17.27
CA GLY A 67 14.41 -17.44 17.93
C GLY A 67 15.69 -17.71 17.13
N GLU A 68 15.84 -18.91 16.55
CA GLU A 68 16.96 -19.24 15.67
C GLU A 68 16.96 -18.35 14.41
N LEU A 69 15.79 -18.19 13.79
CA LEU A 69 15.62 -17.32 12.62
C LEU A 69 15.95 -15.86 12.95
N ALA A 70 15.55 -15.36 14.12
CA ALA A 70 15.88 -14.01 14.55
C ALA A 70 17.40 -13.79 14.64
N ARG A 71 18.16 -14.78 15.12
CA ARG A 71 19.63 -14.68 15.14
C ARG A 71 20.25 -14.63 13.74
N VAL A 72 19.70 -15.37 12.78
CA VAL A 72 20.11 -15.27 11.37
C VAL A 72 19.80 -13.88 10.83
N VAL A 73 18.63 -13.34 11.13
CA VAL A 73 18.25 -11.98 10.68
C VAL A 73 19.09 -10.90 11.37
N ASP A 74 19.56 -11.11 12.60
CA ASP A 74 20.44 -10.17 13.31
C ASP A 74 21.81 -9.97 12.64
N THR A 75 22.31 -10.97 11.90
CA THR A 75 23.57 -10.85 11.16
C THR A 75 23.39 -10.20 9.79
N MET A 76 22.16 -9.99 9.33
CA MET A 76 21.89 -9.41 8.04
C MET A 76 22.09 -7.88 8.04
N PRO A 77 22.58 -7.30 6.92
CA PRO A 77 22.70 -5.86 6.74
C PRO A 77 21.31 -5.21 6.60
N ILE A 78 20.75 -4.82 7.75
CA ILE A 78 19.42 -4.20 7.87
C ILE A 78 19.56 -2.82 8.50
N ARG A 79 18.81 -1.86 7.99
CA ARG A 79 18.72 -0.50 8.56
C ARG A 79 17.26 -0.05 8.65
N ARG A 80 16.97 0.90 9.53
CA ARG A 80 15.65 1.53 9.65
C ARG A 80 15.70 2.94 9.08
N GLU A 81 14.73 3.28 8.24
CA GLU A 81 14.56 4.61 7.62
C GLU A 81 13.09 5.02 7.76
N GLU A 82 12.77 6.10 8.48
CA GLU A 82 11.41 6.70 8.54
C GLU A 82 10.24 5.72 8.81
N GLY A 83 10.46 4.70 9.64
CA GLY A 83 9.45 3.69 9.94
C GLY A 83 9.34 2.55 8.90
N ALA A 84 10.24 2.52 7.93
CA ALA A 84 10.48 1.40 7.03
C ALA A 84 11.76 0.63 7.42
N LEU A 85 11.77 -0.66 7.09
CA LEU A 85 12.94 -1.52 7.20
C LEU A 85 13.57 -1.66 5.82
N VAL A 86 14.88 -1.46 5.74
CA VAL A 86 15.67 -1.57 4.51
C VAL A 86 16.64 -2.73 4.67
N VAL A 87 16.53 -3.71 3.78
CA VAL A 87 17.31 -4.94 3.79
C VAL A 87 18.17 -4.97 2.54
N ALA A 88 19.48 -5.21 2.67
CA ALA A 88 20.34 -5.29 1.48
C ALA A 88 19.89 -6.46 0.59
N ALA A 89 19.74 -6.23 -0.71
CA ALA A 89 19.24 -7.24 -1.62
C ALA A 89 20.24 -8.38 -1.83
N ALA A 90 21.54 -8.08 -1.76
CA ALA A 90 22.60 -9.09 -1.81
C ALA A 90 22.48 -10.10 -0.67
N ALA A 91 22.07 -9.66 0.53
CA ALA A 91 21.87 -10.55 1.68
C ALA A 91 20.66 -11.49 1.53
N LEU A 92 19.81 -11.27 0.53
CA LEU A 92 18.65 -12.13 0.22
C LEU A 92 18.83 -12.90 -1.10
N ALA A 93 19.94 -12.68 -1.80
CA ALA A 93 20.11 -13.16 -3.18
C ALA A 93 20.23 -14.67 -3.26
N ASP A 94 20.89 -15.31 -2.28
CA ASP A 94 21.23 -16.73 -2.33
C ASP A 94 20.13 -17.65 -1.77
N TYR A 95 19.19 -17.10 -0.99
CA TYR A 95 18.10 -17.88 -0.38
C TYR A 95 17.03 -18.28 -1.39
N ASP A 96 16.50 -19.49 -1.28
CA ASP A 96 15.40 -19.97 -2.12
C ASP A 96 14.03 -19.34 -1.73
N PRO A 97 12.97 -19.53 -2.53
CA PRO A 97 11.66 -18.94 -2.22
C PRO A 97 11.05 -19.36 -0.87
N GLU A 98 11.27 -20.58 -0.38
CA GLU A 98 10.72 -21.03 0.90
C GLU A 98 11.54 -20.50 2.08
N GLU A 99 12.86 -20.46 1.96
CA GLU A 99 13.74 -19.79 2.93
C GLU A 99 13.41 -18.29 3.02
N LEU A 100 13.18 -17.64 1.88
CA LEU A 100 12.76 -16.24 1.85
C LEU A 100 11.42 -16.02 2.55
N ARG A 101 10.48 -16.98 2.51
CA ARG A 101 9.22 -16.85 3.25
C ARG A 101 9.44 -16.86 4.75
N LEU A 102 10.37 -17.67 5.23
CA LEU A 102 10.77 -17.69 6.63
C LEU A 102 11.43 -16.35 6.99
N LEU A 103 12.47 -15.96 6.27
CA LEU A 103 13.19 -14.70 6.51
C LEU A 103 12.27 -13.48 6.50
N TRP A 104 11.37 -13.39 5.51
CA TRP A 104 10.43 -12.27 5.42
C TRP A 104 9.40 -12.26 6.54
N SER A 105 9.04 -13.40 7.13
CA SER A 105 8.15 -13.42 8.29
C SER A 105 8.76 -12.72 9.51
N GLU A 106 10.08 -12.86 9.71
CA GLU A 106 10.82 -12.21 10.79
C GLU A 106 11.19 -10.76 10.43
N LEU A 107 11.71 -10.52 9.23
CA LEU A 107 12.03 -9.17 8.74
C LEU A 107 10.81 -8.25 8.76
N ALA A 108 9.66 -8.70 8.26
CA ALA A 108 8.45 -7.90 8.27
C ALA A 108 7.95 -7.62 9.68
N SER A 109 8.06 -8.60 10.59
CA SER A 109 7.74 -8.41 12.02
C SER A 109 8.57 -7.27 12.63
N ARG A 110 9.86 -7.16 12.29
CA ARG A 110 10.74 -6.05 12.71
C ARG A 110 10.34 -4.70 12.10
N ALA A 111 9.62 -4.69 10.99
CA ALA A 111 9.00 -3.51 10.41
C ALA A 111 7.61 -3.20 11.00
N GLY A 112 7.14 -3.96 11.99
CA GLY A 112 5.79 -3.84 12.54
C GLY A 112 4.69 -4.37 11.61
N VAL A 113 5.07 -5.19 10.63
CA VAL A 113 4.19 -5.72 9.59
C VAL A 113 3.87 -7.19 9.87
N VAL A 114 2.59 -7.52 9.91
CA VAL A 114 2.12 -8.90 9.96
C VAL A 114 1.77 -9.36 8.55
N LEU A 115 2.51 -10.32 8.03
CA LEU A 115 2.26 -10.89 6.71
C LEU A 115 1.22 -12.00 6.78
N ASP A 116 0.29 -12.01 5.82
CA ASP A 116 -0.53 -13.20 5.55
C ASP A 116 0.22 -14.18 4.61
N ALA A 117 -0.32 -15.39 4.44
CA ALA A 117 0.29 -16.42 3.59
C ALA A 117 0.51 -15.96 2.13
N ARG A 118 -0.41 -15.16 1.58
CA ARG A 118 -0.33 -14.66 0.21
C ARG A 118 0.72 -13.56 0.09
N GLY A 119 0.76 -12.63 1.04
CA GLY A 119 1.74 -11.57 1.12
C GLY A 119 3.15 -12.11 1.30
N THR A 120 3.33 -13.12 2.15
CA THR A 120 4.62 -13.79 2.36
C THR A 120 5.12 -14.47 1.08
N ALA A 121 4.27 -15.23 0.40
CA ALA A 121 4.61 -15.88 -0.88
C ALA A 121 4.88 -14.86 -2.00
N GLY A 122 4.11 -13.76 -2.02
CA GLY A 122 4.30 -12.65 -2.95
C GLY A 122 5.65 -11.97 -2.74
N LEU A 123 6.02 -11.70 -1.48
CA LEU A 123 7.26 -11.02 -1.12
C LEU A 123 8.52 -11.85 -1.44
N ALA A 124 8.48 -13.15 -1.20
CA ALA A 124 9.56 -14.05 -1.61
C ALA A 124 9.74 -14.04 -3.14
N ARG A 125 8.65 -14.10 -3.90
CA ARG A 125 8.69 -14.04 -5.37
C ARG A 125 9.16 -12.68 -5.88
N PHE A 126 8.71 -11.60 -5.25
CA PHE A 126 9.13 -10.23 -5.54
C PHE A 126 10.63 -10.07 -5.34
N THR A 127 11.18 -10.60 -4.24
CA THR A 127 12.63 -10.56 -3.94
C THR A 127 13.49 -11.10 -5.08
N LYS A 128 13.04 -12.18 -5.74
CA LYS A 128 13.78 -12.81 -6.84
C LYS A 128 13.56 -12.17 -8.21
N LYS A 129 12.35 -11.66 -8.49
CA LYS A 129 11.95 -11.22 -9.83
C LYS A 129 11.94 -9.71 -10.03
N ALA A 130 11.88 -8.93 -8.95
CA ALA A 130 11.73 -7.49 -9.02
C ALA A 130 13.03 -6.78 -9.45
N GLY A 131 12.89 -5.87 -10.40
CA GLY A 131 13.92 -4.92 -10.81
C GLY A 131 13.93 -3.66 -9.93
N ALA A 132 14.98 -2.84 -10.06
CA ALA A 132 15.05 -1.57 -9.36
C ALA A 132 13.90 -0.64 -9.78
N GLY A 133 13.17 -0.08 -8.81
CA GLY A 133 11.98 0.75 -8.99
C GLY A 133 10.66 0.00 -8.80
N ASP A 134 10.67 -1.33 -8.85
CA ASP A 134 9.45 -2.13 -8.70
C ASP A 134 8.85 -2.00 -7.30
N ARG A 135 7.52 -2.07 -7.23
CA ARG A 135 6.75 -1.96 -6.00
C ARG A 135 5.74 -3.08 -5.87
N MET A 136 5.48 -3.51 -4.63
CA MET A 136 4.44 -4.46 -4.27
C MET A 136 3.66 -3.95 -3.07
N GLN A 137 2.33 -4.09 -3.11
CA GLN A 137 1.48 -3.78 -1.97
C GLN A 137 1.08 -5.03 -1.20
N LEU A 138 1.13 -4.92 0.12
CA LEU A 138 0.74 -5.94 1.08
C LEU A 138 -0.54 -5.53 1.81
N SER A 139 -1.15 -6.51 2.49
CA SER A 139 -2.27 -6.28 3.40
C SER A 139 -1.91 -5.25 4.48
N GLY A 140 -2.88 -4.43 4.89
CA GLY A 140 -2.64 -3.38 5.88
C GLY A 140 -2.01 -2.09 5.35
N GLY A 141 -1.94 -1.91 4.02
CA GLY A 141 -1.42 -0.68 3.41
C GLY A 141 0.11 -0.56 3.43
N VAL A 142 0.79 -1.67 3.72
CA VAL A 142 2.24 -1.77 3.72
C VAL A 142 2.74 -1.88 2.28
N GLU A 143 3.75 -1.08 1.96
CA GLU A 143 4.41 -1.11 0.66
C GLU A 143 5.78 -1.77 0.76
N VAL A 144 6.16 -2.46 -0.32
CA VAL A 144 7.50 -2.99 -0.55
C VAL A 144 8.05 -2.35 -1.82
N LEU A 145 9.26 -1.79 -1.75
CA LEU A 145 9.97 -1.16 -2.86
C LEU A 145 11.31 -1.85 -3.09
N ARG A 146 11.62 -2.20 -4.33
CA ARG A 146 12.96 -2.65 -4.73
C ARG A 146 13.78 -1.43 -5.13
N ARG A 147 14.76 -1.04 -4.30
CA ARG A 147 15.83 -0.10 -4.71
C ARG A 147 16.92 -0.89 -5.46
N ARG A 148 17.95 -0.23 -6.01
CA ARG A 148 19.05 -0.93 -6.71
C ARG A 148 19.75 -1.97 -5.83
N GLU A 149 20.10 -1.60 -4.60
CA GLU A 149 20.89 -2.45 -3.68
C GLU A 149 20.11 -2.96 -2.46
N ALA A 150 18.81 -2.63 -2.35
CA ALA A 150 18.02 -2.98 -1.19
C ALA A 150 16.55 -3.26 -1.52
N ILE A 151 15.87 -3.92 -0.58
CA ILE A 151 14.41 -4.05 -0.52
C ILE A 151 13.93 -3.30 0.71
N VAL A 152 12.95 -2.42 0.53
CA VAL A 152 12.40 -1.56 1.57
C VAL A 152 10.96 -1.99 1.86
N ILE A 153 10.60 -2.20 3.12
CA ILE A 153 9.25 -2.57 3.56
C ILE A 153 8.78 -1.64 4.69
N GLY A 154 7.55 -1.10 4.59
CA GLY A 154 6.98 -0.27 5.65
C GLY A 154 5.53 0.18 5.40
N ALA A 155 4.83 0.56 6.46
CA ALA A 155 3.43 1.04 6.43
C ALA A 155 3.23 2.34 5.61
N LYS A 156 4.35 2.99 5.29
CA LYS A 156 4.45 4.13 4.40
C LYS A 156 5.93 4.18 4.00
N VAL A 157 6.35 3.34 3.05
CA VAL A 157 7.63 3.61 2.37
C VAL A 157 7.45 5.03 1.85
N ALA A 158 8.24 5.97 2.37
CA ALA A 158 8.08 7.41 2.19
C ALA A 158 7.53 7.65 0.80
N ALA A 159 6.28 8.16 0.75
CA ALA A 159 5.74 8.68 -0.49
C ALA A 159 6.81 9.63 -0.98
N ASP A 160 7.45 9.24 -2.07
CA ASP A 160 8.55 9.97 -2.67
C ASP A 160 8.21 11.47 -2.60
N GLU A 161 9.06 12.33 -2.04
CA GLU A 161 8.80 13.79 -2.01
C GLU A 161 8.52 14.34 -3.42
N SER A 162 8.93 13.58 -4.45
CA SER A 162 8.60 13.79 -5.85
C SER A 162 7.09 13.72 -6.18
N ILE A 163 6.27 13.00 -5.40
CA ILE A 163 4.82 12.84 -5.58
C ILE A 163 3.97 13.57 -4.51
N ALA A 164 4.58 14.44 -3.71
CA ALA A 164 3.84 15.35 -2.83
C ALA A 164 2.98 16.33 -3.66
N PRO A 165 1.84 16.85 -3.15
CA PRO A 165 1.08 17.87 -3.85
C PRO A 165 1.96 19.08 -4.19
N ARG A 166 2.07 19.44 -5.48
CA ARG A 166 2.87 20.58 -5.95
C ARG A 166 2.00 21.54 -6.76
N LEU A 167 2.28 22.83 -6.64
CA LEU A 167 1.67 23.85 -7.47
C LEU A 167 2.07 23.62 -8.94
N LEU A 168 1.08 23.56 -9.83
CA LEU A 168 1.28 23.46 -11.27
C LEU A 168 1.55 24.89 -11.79
N PRO A 169 2.77 25.20 -12.27
CA PRO A 169 3.11 26.56 -12.65
C PRO A 169 2.34 26.98 -13.92
N ALA A 170 2.00 28.26 -14.04
CA ALA A 170 1.35 28.82 -15.24
C ALA A 170 2.29 28.92 -16.47
N GLY A 171 3.58 28.63 -16.29
CA GLY A 171 4.59 28.61 -17.35
C GLY A 171 5.78 27.73 -16.97
N GLY A 172 6.44 27.14 -17.97
CA GLY A 172 7.60 26.28 -17.77
C GLY A 172 7.26 24.81 -17.56
N THR A 173 8.15 24.08 -16.89
CA THR A 173 8.05 22.62 -16.72
C THR A 173 8.09 22.23 -15.25
N LEU A 174 7.24 21.28 -14.86
CA LEU A 174 7.21 20.68 -13.53
C LEU A 174 7.44 19.16 -13.65
N ALA A 175 8.44 18.65 -12.94
CA ALA A 175 8.60 17.21 -12.72
C ALA A 175 7.87 16.79 -11.43
N TRP A 176 7.08 15.72 -11.50
CA TRP A 176 6.31 15.17 -10.40
C TRP A 176 6.30 13.63 -10.50
N GLY A 177 7.04 12.94 -9.63
CA GLY A 177 7.32 11.51 -9.78
C GLY A 177 7.90 11.18 -11.16
N SER A 178 7.31 10.19 -11.83
CA SER A 178 7.63 9.79 -13.20
C SER A 178 6.88 10.60 -14.27
N TRP A 179 6.43 11.82 -13.95
CA TRP A 179 5.61 12.64 -14.84
C TRP A 179 6.25 14.01 -15.06
N ARG A 180 6.17 14.50 -16.29
CA ARG A 180 6.54 15.85 -16.67
C ARG A 180 5.31 16.61 -17.13
N PHE A 181 5.06 17.74 -16.48
CA PHE A 181 4.04 18.70 -16.87
C PHE A 181 4.71 19.88 -17.56
N ARG A 182 4.22 20.28 -18.73
CA ARG A 182 4.67 21.47 -19.44
C ARG A 182 3.50 22.42 -19.58
N ALA A 183 3.70 23.67 -19.19
CA ALA A 183 2.76 24.76 -19.40
C ALA A 183 3.23 25.61 -20.58
N SER A 184 2.39 25.78 -21.59
CA SER A 184 2.66 26.59 -22.78
C SER A 184 1.50 27.53 -23.08
N PRO A 185 1.77 28.64 -23.81
CA PRO A 185 0.71 29.48 -24.34
C PRO A 185 -0.23 28.70 -25.26
N PRO A 186 -1.51 29.11 -25.40
CA PRO A 186 -2.47 28.49 -26.30
C PRO A 186 -2.06 28.52 -27.79
N SER A 187 -1.21 29.48 -28.18
CA SER A 187 -0.65 29.58 -29.53
C SER A 187 0.20 28.38 -29.92
N ASP A 188 0.76 27.68 -28.92
CA ASP A 188 1.70 26.58 -29.10
C ASP A 188 0.99 25.21 -29.03
N ALA A 189 -0.34 25.22 -28.87
CA ALA A 189 -1.16 24.02 -28.93
C ALA A 189 -1.18 23.49 -30.37
N GLY A 190 -0.28 22.55 -30.68
CA GLY A 190 -0.25 21.85 -31.96
C GLY A 190 -1.47 20.96 -32.21
N ALA A 191 -1.43 20.18 -33.30
CA ALA A 191 -2.51 19.28 -33.72
C ALA A 191 -2.96 18.25 -32.66
N ASP A 192 -2.12 18.01 -31.63
CA ASP A 192 -2.36 17.06 -30.53
C ASP A 192 -3.25 17.59 -29.38
N ALA A 193 -3.79 18.81 -29.48
CA ALA A 193 -4.68 19.37 -28.44
C ALA A 193 -5.94 18.51 -28.13
N ARG A 194 -6.29 17.52 -28.97
CA ARG A 194 -7.37 16.56 -28.72
C ARG A 194 -6.94 15.34 -27.90
N SER A 195 -5.65 15.11 -27.72
CA SER A 195 -5.10 13.98 -26.97
C SER A 195 -5.38 14.09 -25.47
N PRO A 196 -5.81 13.02 -24.76
CA PRO A 196 -6.12 13.08 -23.32
C PRO A 196 -4.92 13.45 -22.43
N TRP A 197 -3.72 13.53 -23.01
CA TRP A 197 -2.47 14.02 -22.42
C TRP A 197 -2.33 15.55 -22.42
N TRP A 198 -3.32 16.25 -22.94
CA TRP A 198 -3.40 17.72 -22.96
C TRP A 198 -4.66 18.22 -22.27
N ILE A 199 -4.61 19.41 -21.68
CA ILE A 199 -5.78 20.15 -21.22
C ILE A 199 -5.55 21.67 -21.36
N ALA A 200 -6.60 22.40 -21.75
CA ALA A 200 -6.59 23.85 -21.76
C ALA A 200 -7.39 24.37 -20.56
N LEU A 201 -6.80 25.24 -19.76
CA LEU A 201 -7.41 25.78 -18.55
C LEU A 201 -7.39 27.32 -18.61
N ARG A 202 -8.32 27.94 -17.87
CA ARG A 202 -8.35 29.40 -17.69
C ARG A 202 -7.25 29.79 -16.70
N GLY A 203 -6.63 30.94 -16.89
CA GLY A 203 -5.71 31.49 -15.91
C GLY A 203 -6.47 32.07 -14.72
N GLY A 204 -5.77 32.19 -13.58
CA GLY A 204 -6.31 32.66 -12.31
C GLY A 204 -6.69 31.56 -11.31
N GLU A 205 -6.82 30.30 -11.74
CA GLU A 205 -7.00 29.17 -10.82
C GLU A 205 -5.67 28.66 -10.28
N THR A 206 -5.59 28.42 -8.97
CA THR A 206 -4.41 27.82 -8.34
C THR A 206 -4.48 26.29 -8.49
N LEU A 207 -3.77 25.77 -9.49
CA LEU A 207 -3.78 24.36 -9.84
C LEU A 207 -2.71 23.58 -9.09
N HIS A 208 -3.05 22.39 -8.60
CA HIS A 208 -2.09 21.48 -7.97
C HIS A 208 -2.08 20.12 -8.66
N VAL A 209 -0.89 19.53 -8.76
CA VAL A 209 -0.72 18.13 -9.13
C VAL A 209 -0.57 17.32 -7.85
N ARG A 210 -1.34 16.23 -7.73
CA ARG A 210 -1.19 15.24 -6.67
C ARG A 210 -1.55 13.85 -7.17
N GLY A 211 -1.25 12.82 -6.37
CA GLY A 211 -1.78 11.48 -6.61
C GLY A 211 -3.30 11.43 -6.41
N TRP A 212 -3.98 10.62 -7.21
CA TRP A 212 -5.41 10.36 -7.01
C TRP A 212 -5.66 9.71 -5.63
N ARG A 213 -6.82 10.00 -5.02
CA ARG A 213 -7.23 9.50 -3.69
C ARG A 213 -8.57 8.76 -3.76
N PRO A 214 -8.78 7.70 -2.96
CA PRO A 214 -10.09 7.08 -2.81
C PRO A 214 -11.12 8.11 -2.34
N GLY A 215 -12.19 8.29 -3.11
CA GLY A 215 -13.21 9.30 -2.84
C GLY A 215 -13.21 10.44 -3.87
N ASP A 216 -12.10 10.66 -4.57
CA ASP A 216 -12.03 11.68 -5.64
C ASP A 216 -13.14 11.48 -6.67
N ARG A 217 -13.77 12.60 -7.05
CA ARG A 217 -14.83 12.66 -8.05
C ARG A 217 -14.51 13.72 -9.09
N MET A 218 -14.96 13.45 -10.32
CA MET A 218 -14.82 14.37 -11.44
C MET A 218 -16.12 14.37 -12.24
N HIS A 219 -16.52 15.55 -12.71
CA HIS A 219 -17.50 15.70 -13.78
C HIS A 219 -16.75 15.58 -15.11
N GLY A 220 -16.77 14.41 -15.74
CA GLY A 220 -16.13 14.23 -17.03
C GLY A 220 -16.89 14.94 -18.14
N ALA A 221 -16.19 15.28 -19.22
CA ALA A 221 -16.81 15.96 -20.36
C ALA A 221 -18.07 15.24 -20.86
N GLY A 222 -19.25 15.86 -20.72
CA GLY A 222 -20.56 15.29 -21.12
C GLY A 222 -21.24 14.36 -20.10
N ASP A 223 -20.70 14.20 -18.89
CA ASP A 223 -21.35 13.43 -17.83
C ASP A 223 -22.49 14.24 -17.17
N ARG A 224 -23.67 13.64 -17.01
CA ARG A 224 -24.80 14.26 -16.28
C ARG A 224 -24.55 14.40 -14.77
N ALA A 225 -23.59 13.66 -14.20
CA ALA A 225 -23.33 13.61 -12.77
C ALA A 225 -21.85 13.24 -12.47
N PRO A 226 -21.29 13.64 -11.31
CA PRO A 226 -19.89 13.37 -10.99
C PRO A 226 -19.63 11.89 -10.74
N ARG A 227 -18.63 11.35 -11.43
CA ARG A 227 -18.18 9.96 -11.30
C ARG A 227 -16.89 9.88 -10.48
N ARG A 228 -16.68 8.74 -9.82
CA ARG A 228 -15.46 8.49 -9.04
C ARG A 228 -14.25 8.36 -9.98
N VAL A 229 -13.13 9.00 -9.65
CA VAL A 229 -11.85 8.92 -10.40
C VAL A 229 -11.40 7.46 -10.56
N LYS A 230 -11.56 6.64 -9.52
CA LYS A 230 -11.30 5.19 -9.56
C LYS A 230 -11.97 4.48 -10.75
N ARG A 231 -13.18 4.91 -11.13
CA ARG A 231 -13.92 4.32 -12.25
C ARG A 231 -13.31 4.73 -13.58
N PHE A 232 -12.92 5.99 -13.75
CA PHE A 232 -12.24 6.46 -14.97
C PHE A 232 -10.92 5.72 -15.21
N LEU A 233 -10.09 5.55 -14.17
CA LEU A 233 -8.83 4.81 -14.26
C LEU A 233 -9.07 3.35 -14.67
N ARG A 234 -10.02 2.68 -14.03
CA ARG A 234 -10.41 1.31 -14.37
C ARG A 234 -10.92 1.21 -15.82
N ASP A 235 -11.79 2.11 -16.24
CA ASP A 235 -12.38 2.10 -17.58
C ASP A 235 -11.30 2.36 -18.67
N ALA A 236 -10.19 3.02 -18.32
CA ALA A 236 -9.01 3.20 -19.17
C ALA A 236 -7.97 2.05 -19.07
N GLY A 237 -8.29 0.95 -18.37
CA GLY A 237 -7.39 -0.19 -18.21
C GLY A 237 -6.32 -0.02 -17.12
N ILE A 238 -6.25 1.13 -16.45
CA ILE A 238 -5.26 1.42 -15.42
C ILE A 238 -5.69 0.80 -14.09
N VAL A 239 -5.09 -0.34 -13.77
CA VAL A 239 -5.46 -1.18 -12.61
C VAL A 239 -4.26 -1.54 -11.75
N GLY A 240 -4.53 -2.01 -10.53
CA GLY A 240 -3.50 -2.56 -9.66
C GLY A 240 -2.37 -1.55 -9.34
N PRO A 241 -1.09 -1.92 -9.53
CA PRO A 241 0.07 -1.07 -9.24
C PRO A 241 0.21 0.17 -10.13
N GLU A 242 -0.19 0.10 -11.41
CA GLU A 242 -0.08 1.23 -12.37
C GLU A 242 -0.89 2.45 -11.92
N ARG A 243 -1.97 2.20 -11.16
CA ARG A 243 -2.82 3.24 -10.59
C ARG A 243 -2.18 3.97 -9.39
N ILE A 244 -1.13 3.41 -8.79
CA ILE A 244 -0.47 3.98 -7.61
C ILE A 244 0.45 5.09 -8.09
N GLY A 245 0.21 6.32 -7.65
CA GLY A 245 0.96 7.49 -8.12
C GLY A 245 0.49 8.05 -9.47
N TRP A 246 -0.68 7.64 -9.99
CA TRP A 246 -1.28 8.30 -11.15
C TRP A 246 -1.67 9.74 -10.80
N PRO A 247 -1.24 10.74 -11.58
CA PRO A 247 -1.46 12.14 -11.26
C PRO A 247 -2.91 12.54 -11.51
N VAL A 248 -3.39 13.47 -10.70
CA VAL A 248 -4.60 14.26 -10.94
C VAL A 248 -4.27 15.73 -10.77
N VAL A 249 -4.79 16.56 -11.66
CA VAL A 249 -4.71 18.02 -11.52
C VAL A 249 -6.00 18.51 -10.90
N VAL A 250 -5.86 19.30 -9.83
CA VAL A 250 -6.97 19.78 -9.03
C VAL A 250 -6.96 21.30 -8.90
N ALA A 251 -8.15 21.91 -8.91
CA ALA A 251 -8.39 23.28 -8.49
C ALA A 251 -9.15 23.23 -7.16
N GLY A 252 -8.47 23.53 -6.04
CA GLY A 252 -9.00 23.25 -4.71
C GLY A 252 -9.29 21.75 -4.50
N GLU A 253 -10.55 21.40 -4.25
CA GLU A 253 -10.99 20.00 -4.10
C GLU A 253 -11.48 19.36 -5.41
N GLN A 254 -11.68 20.16 -6.46
CA GLN A 254 -12.24 19.69 -7.72
C GLN A 254 -11.15 19.10 -8.62
N VAL A 255 -11.36 17.87 -9.08
CA VAL A 255 -10.49 17.25 -10.09
C VAL A 255 -10.80 17.84 -11.46
N MET A 256 -9.82 18.49 -12.06
CA MET A 256 -9.95 19.16 -13.36
C MET A 256 -9.49 18.23 -14.50
N TRP A 257 -8.49 17.39 -14.22
CA TRP A 257 -7.85 16.54 -15.23
C TRP A 257 -7.27 15.26 -14.63
N ILE A 258 -7.43 14.16 -15.36
CA ILE A 258 -6.72 12.90 -15.18
C ILE A 258 -5.90 12.68 -16.46
N PRO A 259 -4.58 13.00 -16.47
CA PRO A 259 -3.72 12.84 -17.65
C PRO A 259 -3.84 11.46 -18.29
N GLY A 260 -3.95 11.43 -19.62
CA GLY A 260 -4.09 10.21 -20.42
C GLY A 260 -5.47 9.54 -20.33
N VAL A 261 -6.38 10.02 -19.49
CA VAL A 261 -7.63 9.31 -19.15
C VAL A 261 -8.87 10.15 -19.43
N ARG A 262 -9.00 11.33 -18.81
CA ARG A 262 -10.22 12.14 -18.92
C ARG A 262 -10.00 13.59 -18.47
N ARG A 263 -10.70 14.51 -19.13
CA ARG A 263 -10.78 15.94 -18.79
C ARG A 263 -12.14 16.25 -18.17
N SER A 264 -12.20 17.24 -17.29
CA SER A 264 -13.47 17.70 -16.73
C SER A 264 -14.27 18.59 -17.68
N ASP A 265 -15.59 18.65 -17.51
CA ASP A 265 -16.46 19.60 -18.21
C ASP A 265 -16.05 21.07 -17.95
N ALA A 266 -15.61 21.39 -16.72
CA ALA A 266 -15.14 22.73 -16.35
C ALA A 266 -13.89 23.17 -17.13
N ALA A 267 -13.09 22.20 -17.60
CA ALA A 267 -11.96 22.43 -18.49
C ALA A 267 -12.33 22.40 -19.99
N THR A 268 -13.56 22.02 -20.32
CA THR A 268 -14.03 21.96 -21.70
C THR A 268 -14.55 23.35 -22.07
N VAL A 269 -13.80 24.05 -22.91
CA VAL A 269 -13.99 25.47 -23.26
C VAL A 269 -15.43 25.78 -23.67
N ARG A 270 -16.26 26.18 -22.71
CA ARG A 270 -17.53 26.90 -22.94
C ARG A 270 -17.27 28.38 -22.61
N SER A 271 -17.10 29.17 -23.66
CA SER A 271 -17.21 30.65 -23.71
C SER A 271 -16.13 31.56 -23.11
N GLY A 272 -14.91 31.08 -22.83
CA GLY A 272 -13.79 31.98 -22.44
C GLY A 272 -12.49 31.51 -23.05
N ARG A 273 -11.65 32.42 -23.57
CA ARG A 273 -10.38 32.07 -24.23
C ARG A 273 -9.50 31.30 -23.22
N PRO A 274 -8.95 30.12 -23.58
CA PRO A 274 -7.98 29.44 -22.72
C PRO A 274 -6.73 30.34 -22.59
N GLU A 275 -6.15 30.41 -21.39
CA GLU A 275 -4.98 31.26 -21.14
C GLU A 275 -3.70 30.42 -21.00
N VAL A 276 -3.80 29.16 -20.58
CA VAL A 276 -2.67 28.23 -20.47
C VAL A 276 -3.06 26.84 -20.95
N VAL A 277 -2.16 26.20 -21.69
CA VAL A 277 -2.27 24.81 -22.12
C VAL A 277 -1.25 23.97 -21.37
N TYR A 278 -1.73 22.86 -20.80
CA TYR A 278 -0.91 21.91 -20.07
C TYR A 278 -0.78 20.61 -20.85
N GLN A 279 0.46 20.13 -20.97
CA GLN A 279 0.80 18.80 -21.47
C GLN A 279 1.38 17.97 -20.33
N CYS A 280 1.03 16.69 -20.26
CA CYS A 280 1.62 15.74 -19.35
C CYS A 280 2.18 14.57 -20.15
N GLU A 281 3.41 14.18 -19.84
CA GLU A 281 4.05 12.99 -20.40
C GLU A 281 4.68 12.16 -19.28
N ARG A 282 4.83 10.86 -19.52
CA ARG A 282 5.56 9.99 -18.60
C ARG A 282 7.06 10.12 -18.90
N ILE A 283 7.86 10.41 -17.89
CA ILE A 283 9.31 10.39 -17.97
C ILE A 283 9.71 8.92 -17.80
N ASP A 284 10.13 8.26 -18.88
CA ASP A 284 10.78 6.96 -18.73
C ASP A 284 12.13 7.16 -18.01
N PRO A 285 12.43 6.37 -16.97
CA PRO A 285 13.69 6.49 -16.22
C PRO A 285 14.92 6.06 -17.05
N SER A 286 14.70 5.40 -18.19
CA SER A 286 15.69 5.11 -19.22
C SER A 286 15.62 6.22 -20.29
N GLY A 287 16.39 7.29 -20.08
CA GLY A 287 16.64 8.26 -21.15
C GLY A 287 17.47 7.60 -22.25
N GLU A 288 16.80 7.01 -23.23
CA GLU A 288 17.35 6.86 -24.58
C GLU A 288 16.45 7.68 -25.50
N SER A 289 17.06 8.74 -26.06
CA SER A 289 16.52 9.51 -27.19
C SER A 289 16.78 8.76 -28.48
#